data_AF-A0A317NND8-F1
#
_entry.id   AF-A0A317NND8-F1
#
_cell.length_a   1.000
_cell.length_b   1.000
_cell.length_c   1.000
_cell.angle_alpha   90.00
_cell.angle_beta   90.00
_cell.angle_gamma   90.00
#
_symmetry.space_group_name_H-M   'P 1'
#
loop_
_entity.id
_entity.type
_entity.pdbx_description
1 polymer ?
#
loop_
_entity_poly.entity_id
_entity_poly.type
_entity_poly.pdbx_seq_one_letter_code
_entity_poly.pdbx_strand_id
1 'polypeptide(L)'
;MARALGAEPGGILGLDALLEEHGEAIEFDLIALGLRRRMLGTAELGWAELRVIVKHLPTDSALHRAMYPEASRWQVAEHLLAEVADSLRWLMWARTDDGRRGRNRPEPIARPGLRSDREKVGTATELDQMNDFLGWSG
;
A
#
# COMPACT_ATOMS: atom_id res chain seq x y z
N MET A 1 -20.58 -3.24 21.43
CA MET A 1 -20.05 -3.58 20.09
C MET A 1 -18.85 -4.51 20.27
N ALA A 2 -19.12 -5.80 20.43
CA ALA A 2 -18.14 -6.79 20.86
C ALA A 2 -17.25 -7.24 19.69
N ARG A 3 -15.95 -7.14 19.90
CA ARG A 3 -14.88 -7.67 19.06
C ARG A 3 -14.84 -9.19 19.23
N ALA A 4 -15.21 -9.95 18.20
CA ALA A 4 -14.99 -11.39 18.18
C ALA A 4 -13.58 -11.66 17.62
N LEU A 5 -12.61 -11.77 18.53
CA LEU A 5 -11.32 -12.39 18.27
C LEU A 5 -11.41 -13.85 18.70
N GLY A 6 -11.09 -14.77 17.77
CA GLY A 6 -10.57 -16.09 18.12
C GLY A 6 -11.59 -17.21 18.30
N ALA A 7 -12.18 -17.67 17.19
CA ALA A 7 -12.57 -19.07 17.06
C ALA A 7 -12.03 -19.57 15.72
N GLU A 8 -10.71 -19.80 15.66
CA GLU A 8 -10.04 -20.39 14.51
C GLU A 8 -10.67 -21.77 14.23
N PRO A 9 -11.36 -21.99 13.10
CA PRO A 9 -11.74 -23.32 12.68
C PRO A 9 -10.44 -24.09 12.41
N GLY A 10 -10.19 -25.13 13.20
CA GLY A 10 -8.88 -25.78 13.30
C GLY A 10 -8.27 -26.12 11.94
N GLY A 11 -7.05 -25.64 11.70
CA GLY A 11 -6.12 -26.03 10.64
C GLY A 11 -6.75 -26.30 9.27
N ILE A 12 -7.25 -27.51 9.06
CA ILE A 12 -7.83 -28.00 7.79
C ILE A 12 -9.16 -27.31 7.48
N LEU A 13 -10.05 -27.11 8.45
CA LEU A 13 -11.36 -26.47 8.20
C LEU A 13 -11.19 -24.99 7.80
N GLY A 14 -10.20 -24.30 8.37
CA GLY A 14 -9.83 -22.95 7.94
C GLY A 14 -9.27 -22.92 6.51
N LEU A 15 -8.50 -23.93 6.10
CA LEU A 15 -7.97 -24.01 4.73
C LEU A 15 -9.04 -24.35 3.69
N ASP A 16 -10.02 -25.18 4.05
CA ASP A 16 -11.12 -25.53 3.17
C ASP A 16 -11.98 -24.31 2.86
N ALA A 17 -12.37 -23.54 3.89
CA ALA A 17 -13.06 -22.27 3.72
C ALA A 17 -12.27 -21.27 2.85
N LEU A 18 -10.94 -21.21 3.04
CA LEU A 18 -10.07 -20.35 2.23
C LEU A 18 -10.02 -20.79 0.76
N LEU A 19 -10.06 -22.10 0.48
CA LEU A 19 -10.12 -22.65 -0.88
C LEU A 19 -11.47 -22.42 -1.57
N GLU A 20 -12.55 -22.32 -0.80
CA GLU A 20 -13.87 -21.92 -1.30
C GLU A 20 -13.90 -20.43 -1.65
N GLU A 21 -13.39 -19.57 -0.77
CA GLU A 21 -13.46 -18.11 -0.94
C GLU A 21 -12.42 -17.58 -1.96
N HIS A 22 -11.21 -18.14 -1.98
CA HIS A 22 -10.08 -17.64 -2.76
C HIS A 22 -9.46 -18.70 -3.68
N GLY A 23 -10.26 -19.66 -4.15
CA GLY A 23 -9.80 -20.82 -4.90
C GLY A 23 -8.91 -20.52 -6.12
N GLU A 24 -9.26 -19.51 -6.93
CA GLU A 24 -8.47 -19.13 -8.11
C GLU A 24 -7.13 -18.47 -7.73
N ALA A 25 -7.12 -17.64 -6.69
CA ALA A 25 -5.91 -17.00 -6.21
C ALA A 25 -4.92 -18.02 -5.64
N ILE A 26 -5.43 -19.00 -4.88
CA ILE A 26 -4.63 -20.12 -4.36
C ILE A 26 -4.13 -21.00 -5.51
N GLU A 27 -4.98 -21.32 -6.49
CA GLU A 27 -4.54 -22.10 -7.67
C GLU A 27 -3.42 -21.38 -8.42
N PHE A 28 -3.52 -20.07 -8.62
CA PHE A 28 -2.46 -19.29 -9.26
C PHE A 28 -1.15 -19.35 -8.47
N ASP A 29 -1.21 -19.14 -7.15
CA ASP A 29 -0.02 -19.20 -6.29
C ASP A 29 0.61 -20.60 -6.27
N LEU A 30 -0.20 -21.66 -6.29
CA LEU A 30 0.27 -23.03 -6.45
C LEU A 30 0.94 -23.25 -7.81
N ILE A 31 0.36 -22.74 -8.90
CA ILE A 31 0.94 -22.83 -10.26
C ILE A 31 2.30 -22.15 -10.31
N ALA A 32 2.44 -20.98 -9.68
CA ALA A 32 3.71 -20.26 -9.60
C ALA A 32 4.81 -21.06 -8.87
N LEU A 33 4.41 -21.93 -7.93
CA LEU A 33 5.28 -22.88 -7.23
C LEU A 33 5.47 -24.21 -7.98
N GLY A 34 4.89 -24.37 -9.17
CA GLY A 34 4.93 -25.61 -9.96
C GLY A 34 3.95 -26.70 -9.50
N LEU A 35 3.03 -26.36 -8.60
CA LEU A 35 2.00 -27.25 -8.05
C LEU A 35 0.64 -27.00 -8.73
N ARG A 36 -0.35 -27.84 -8.43
CA ARG A 36 -1.74 -27.71 -8.89
C ARG A 36 -2.69 -28.10 -7.77
N ARG A 37 -3.83 -27.43 -7.61
CA ARG A 37 -4.85 -27.80 -6.61
C ARG A 37 -5.33 -29.24 -6.75
N ARG A 38 -5.37 -29.79 -7.97
CA ARG A 38 -5.74 -31.20 -8.19
C ARG A 38 -4.78 -32.22 -7.53
N MET A 39 -3.59 -31.80 -7.12
CA MET A 39 -2.64 -32.61 -6.37
C MET A 39 -2.96 -32.65 -4.87
N LEU A 40 -3.85 -31.77 -4.38
CA LEU A 40 -4.19 -31.72 -2.97
C LEU A 40 -4.82 -33.04 -2.51
N GLY A 41 -4.26 -33.62 -1.46
CA GLY A 41 -4.67 -34.93 -0.93
C GLY A 41 -3.96 -36.12 -1.57
N THR A 42 -2.99 -35.89 -2.48
CA THR A 42 -2.11 -36.92 -3.01
C THR A 42 -0.74 -36.90 -2.31
N ALA A 43 0.20 -37.75 -2.73
CA ALA A 43 1.56 -37.77 -2.17
C ALA A 43 2.38 -36.52 -2.55
N GLU A 44 1.94 -35.81 -3.59
CA GLU A 44 2.58 -34.62 -4.15
C GLU A 44 2.19 -33.32 -3.43
N LEU A 45 1.01 -33.27 -2.79
CA LEU A 45 0.56 -32.11 -2.03
C LEU A 45 -0.42 -32.49 -0.91
N GLY A 46 0.07 -32.52 0.32
CA GLY A 46 -0.72 -32.74 1.52
C GLY A 46 -1.37 -31.47 2.07
N TRP A 47 -2.42 -31.63 2.89
CA TRP A 47 -3.06 -30.51 3.61
C TRP A 47 -2.09 -29.75 4.53
N ALA A 48 -1.14 -30.45 5.13
CA ALA A 48 -0.13 -29.83 5.97
C ALA A 48 0.83 -28.95 5.15
N GLU A 49 1.16 -29.35 3.93
CA GLU A 49 2.02 -28.59 3.01
C GLU A 49 1.28 -27.38 2.45
N LEU A 50 0.02 -27.54 2.06
CA LEU A 50 -0.84 -26.42 1.67
C LEU A 50 -0.90 -25.37 2.79
N ARG A 51 -1.04 -25.80 4.05
CA ARG A 51 -1.01 -24.90 5.21
C ARG A 51 0.29 -24.11 5.30
N VAL A 52 1.42 -24.77 5.09
CA VAL A 52 2.75 -24.13 5.11
C VAL A 52 2.87 -23.13 3.97
N ILE A 53 2.46 -23.50 2.76
CA ILE A 53 2.45 -22.61 1.60
C ILE A 53 1.63 -21.37 1.91
N VAL A 54 0.33 -21.53 2.23
CA VAL A 54 -0.60 -20.42 2.50
C VAL A 54 -0.08 -19.49 3.59
N LYS A 55 0.47 -20.05 4.67
CA LYS A 55 1.01 -19.26 5.79
C LYS A 55 2.23 -18.43 5.41
N HIS A 56 3.01 -18.87 4.43
CA HIS A 56 4.29 -18.28 4.07
C HIS A 56 4.32 -17.68 2.65
N LEU A 57 3.17 -17.56 2.00
CA LEU A 57 3.06 -16.85 0.73
C LEU A 57 3.57 -15.40 0.89
N PRO A 58 4.28 -14.88 -0.13
CA PRO A 58 4.79 -13.52 -0.07
C PRO A 58 3.65 -12.49 -0.11
N THR A 59 3.92 -11.25 0.30
CA THR A 59 2.90 -10.19 0.36
C THR A 59 2.41 -9.74 -1.01
N ASP A 60 3.11 -10.13 -2.08
CA ASP A 60 2.73 -9.94 -3.48
C ASP A 60 2.10 -11.19 -4.11
N SER A 61 1.70 -12.20 -3.31
CA SER A 61 0.98 -13.37 -3.84
C SER A 61 -0.43 -13.00 -4.32
N ALA A 62 -1.01 -13.83 -5.17
CA ALA A 62 -2.39 -13.66 -5.63
C ALA A 62 -3.38 -13.77 -4.47
N LEU A 63 -3.17 -14.70 -3.54
CA LEU A 63 -3.98 -14.82 -2.33
C LEU A 63 -3.91 -13.54 -1.48
N HIS A 64 -2.70 -13.00 -1.25
CA HIS A 64 -2.56 -11.79 -0.45
C HIS A 64 -3.26 -10.58 -1.11
N ARG A 65 -3.18 -10.47 -2.44
CA ARG A 65 -3.92 -9.45 -3.20
C ARG A 65 -5.43 -9.61 -3.08
N ALA A 66 -5.94 -10.84 -3.12
CA ALA A 66 -7.37 -11.12 -3.02
C ALA A 66 -7.91 -10.80 -1.62
N MET A 67 -7.17 -11.14 -0.56
CA MET A 67 -7.56 -10.89 0.83
C MET A 67 -7.43 -9.42 1.24
N TYR A 68 -6.45 -8.71 0.69
CA TYR A 68 -6.13 -7.33 1.09
C TYR A 68 -6.04 -6.40 -0.14
N PRO A 69 -7.15 -6.17 -0.87
CA PRO A 69 -7.12 -5.46 -2.15
C PRO A 69 -6.68 -3.99 -2.06
N GLU A 70 -6.86 -3.33 -0.92
CA GLU A 70 -6.39 -1.94 -0.72
C GLU A 70 -4.92 -1.88 -0.28
N ALA A 71 -4.50 -2.77 0.62
CA ALA A 71 -3.13 -2.81 1.13
C ALA A 71 -2.14 -3.41 0.11
N SER A 72 -2.63 -4.23 -0.83
CA SER A 72 -1.80 -4.89 -1.83
C SER A 72 -1.56 -4.07 -3.10
N ARG A 73 -2.18 -2.89 -3.23
CA ARG A 73 -1.99 -2.03 -4.41
C ARG A 73 -0.53 -1.61 -4.55
N TRP A 74 0.07 -1.15 -3.45
CA TRP A 74 1.46 -0.73 -3.37
C TRP A 74 2.12 -1.49 -2.23
N GLN A 75 3.22 -2.19 -2.51
CA GLN A 75 4.09 -2.70 -1.48
C GLN A 75 5.03 -1.57 -1.02
N VAL A 76 5.82 -1.86 0.02
CA VAL A 76 6.81 -0.92 0.56
C VAL A 76 7.76 -0.42 -0.54
N ALA A 77 8.13 -1.29 -1.48
CA ALA A 77 9.00 -0.93 -2.60
C ALA A 77 8.40 0.17 -3.48
N GLU A 78 7.12 0.07 -3.86
CA GLU A 78 6.44 1.09 -4.66
C GLU A 78 6.35 2.42 -3.90
N HIS A 79 6.08 2.39 -2.59
CA HIS A 79 6.09 3.59 -1.76
C HIS A 79 7.47 4.27 -1.74
N LEU A 80 8.54 3.50 -1.60
CA LEU A 80 9.91 4.01 -1.59
C LEU A 80 10.35 4.51 -2.98
N LEU A 81 9.96 3.81 -4.04
CA LEU A 81 10.25 4.24 -5.42
C LEU A 81 9.55 5.54 -5.77
N ALA A 82 8.30 5.71 -5.33
CA ALA A 82 7.59 6.98 -5.47
C ALA A 82 8.30 8.11 -4.70
N GLU A 83 8.79 7.83 -3.49
CA GLU A 83 9.56 8.81 -2.70
C GLU A 83 10.85 9.24 -3.40
N VAL A 84 11.57 8.29 -3.98
CA VAL A 84 12.77 8.58 -4.78
C VAL A 84 12.42 9.43 -5.98
N ALA A 85 11.37 9.07 -6.73
CA ALA A 85 10.94 9.82 -7.90
C ALA A 85 10.51 11.27 -7.55
N ASP A 86 9.76 11.44 -6.45
CA ASP A 86 9.34 12.75 -5.95
C ASP A 86 10.54 13.60 -5.51
N SER A 87 11.49 12.99 -4.80
CA SER A 87 12.73 13.65 -4.38
C SER A 87 13.56 14.12 -5.58
N LEU A 88 13.70 13.29 -6.62
CA LEU A 88 14.45 13.63 -7.83
C LEU A 88 13.78 14.77 -8.61
N ARG A 89 12.45 14.72 -8.77
CA ARG A 89 11.67 15.80 -9.40
C ARG A 89 11.83 17.11 -8.64
N TRP A 90 11.76 17.05 -7.31
CA TRP A 90 11.98 18.21 -6.46
C TRP A 90 13.39 18.77 -6.59
N LEU A 91 14.42 17.92 -6.57
CA LEU A 91 15.82 18.34 -6.72
C LEU A 91 16.08 19.02 -8.07
N MET A 92 15.53 18.47 -9.16
CA MET A 92 15.60 19.09 -10.48
C MET A 92 14.90 20.45 -10.50
N TRP A 93 13.67 20.52 -9.98
CA TRP A 93 12.91 21.77 -9.89
C TRP A 93 13.63 22.84 -9.06
N ALA A 94 14.25 22.46 -7.93
CA ALA A 94 14.94 23.39 -7.03
C ALA A 94 16.15 24.09 -7.70
N ARG A 95 16.68 23.54 -8.79
CA ARG A 95 17.77 24.16 -9.58
C ARG A 95 17.28 25.18 -10.60
N THR A 96 15.98 25.24 -10.87
CA THR A 96 15.38 26.13 -11.86
C THR A 96 15.12 27.53 -11.29
N ASP A 97 14.83 28.51 -12.16
CA ASP A 97 14.41 29.85 -11.74
C ASP A 97 13.05 29.82 -11.01
N ASP A 98 12.13 28.94 -11.44
CA ASP A 98 10.87 28.71 -10.73
C ASP A 98 11.09 28.12 -9.33
N GLY A 99 12.11 27.27 -9.16
CA GLY A 99 12.57 26.80 -7.85
C GLY A 99 13.00 27.95 -6.95
N ARG A 100 13.79 28.90 -7.47
CA ARG A 100 14.22 30.10 -6.72
C ARG A 100 13.06 31.01 -6.34
N ARG A 101 12.04 31.07 -7.19
CA ARG A 101 10.83 31.89 -7.00
C ARG A 101 9.70 31.15 -6.27
N GLY A 102 9.90 29.88 -5.90
CA GLY A 102 8.91 29.06 -5.22
C GLY A 102 7.65 28.75 -6.05
N ARG A 103 7.71 28.81 -7.38
CA ARG A 103 6.57 28.60 -8.28
C ARG A 103 6.61 27.21 -8.92
N ASN A 104 5.46 26.72 -9.37
CA ASN A 104 5.33 25.48 -10.16
C ASN A 104 6.03 24.26 -9.52
N ARG A 105 5.98 24.16 -8.18
CA ARG A 105 6.57 23.03 -7.47
C ARG A 105 5.90 21.73 -7.92
N PRO A 106 6.66 20.68 -8.28
CA PRO A 106 6.08 19.41 -8.70
C PRO A 106 5.20 18.81 -7.61
N GLU A 107 4.10 18.21 -8.04
CA GLU A 107 3.22 17.45 -7.17
C GLU A 107 3.81 16.04 -6.94
N PRO A 108 3.75 15.54 -5.69
CA PRO A 108 4.11 14.15 -5.40
C PRO A 108 3.24 13.16 -6.19
N ILE A 109 3.79 11.99 -6.50
CA ILE A 109 3.02 10.89 -7.08
C ILE A 109 1.91 10.50 -6.10
N ALA A 110 0.66 10.46 -6.57
CA ALA A 110 -0.48 10.06 -5.77
C ALA A 110 -0.32 8.61 -5.30
N ARG A 111 -0.31 8.40 -3.97
CA ARG A 111 -0.08 7.09 -3.35
C ARG A 111 -1.38 6.54 -2.76
N PRO A 112 -1.72 5.26 -2.99
CA PRO A 112 -2.82 4.62 -2.28
C PRO A 112 -2.69 4.79 -0.77
N GLY A 113 -3.80 5.08 -0.09
CA GLY A 113 -3.83 5.27 1.38
C GLY A 113 -3.32 6.62 1.89
N LEU A 114 -2.62 7.43 1.07
CA LEU A 114 -2.23 8.80 1.41
C LEU A 114 -3.20 9.79 0.77
N ARG A 115 -3.95 10.51 1.61
CA ARG A 115 -4.71 11.67 1.13
C ARG A 115 -3.75 12.86 0.99
N SER A 116 -3.80 13.55 -0.15
CA SER A 116 -3.11 14.82 -0.31
C SER A 116 -3.72 15.81 0.69
N ASP A 117 -2.93 16.22 1.67
CA ASP A 117 -3.28 17.16 2.74
C ASP A 117 -2.87 18.60 2.42
N ARG A 118 -2.60 18.92 1.14
CA ARG A 118 -2.38 20.30 0.69
C ARG A 118 -3.68 21.09 0.76
N GLU A 119 -4.07 21.45 1.97
CA GLU A 119 -5.06 22.49 2.22
C GLU A 119 -4.35 23.84 2.23
N LYS A 120 -4.71 24.72 1.31
CA LYS A 120 -4.22 26.09 1.33
C LYS A 120 -4.95 26.85 2.43
N VAL A 121 -4.35 26.89 3.62
CA VAL A 121 -4.90 27.64 4.76
C VAL A 121 -4.42 29.09 4.69
N GLY A 122 -5.37 30.01 4.52
CA GLY A 122 -5.13 31.46 4.54
C GLY A 122 -5.10 32.14 3.16
N THR A 123 -5.26 33.45 3.20
CA THR A 123 -5.23 34.35 2.03
C THR A 123 -3.94 35.16 2.08
N ALA A 124 -3.30 35.39 0.93
CA ALA A 124 -2.13 36.27 0.87
C ALA A 124 -2.53 37.68 1.33
N THR A 125 -1.69 38.32 2.15
CA THR A 125 -1.86 39.71 2.58
C THR A 125 -0.59 40.51 2.33
N GLU A 126 -0.73 41.82 2.22
CA GLU A 126 0.38 42.76 2.07
C GLU A 126 1.21 42.85 3.36
N LEU A 127 2.52 43.09 3.21
CA LEU A 127 3.47 43.16 4.33
C LEU A 127 3.07 44.18 5.39
N ASP A 128 2.52 45.33 4.98
CA ASP A 128 2.10 46.39 5.90
C ASP A 128 0.93 45.94 6.79
N GLN A 129 -0.05 45.25 6.21
CA GLN A 129 -1.15 44.65 6.98
C GLN A 129 -0.67 43.57 7.95
N MET A 130 0.36 42.80 7.56
CA MET A 130 0.96 41.81 8.45
C MET A 130 1.72 42.48 9.60
N ASN A 131 2.47 43.55 9.33
CA ASN A 131 3.20 44.29 10.36
C ASN A 131 2.26 44.95 11.37
N ASP A 132 1.15 45.53 10.91
CA ASP A 132 0.12 46.08 11.77
C ASP A 132 -0.54 45.00 12.63
N PHE A 133 -0.86 43.84 12.04
CA PHE A 133 -1.39 42.70 12.77
C PHE A 133 -0.43 42.19 13.85
N LEU A 134 0.88 42.15 13.58
CA LEU A 134 1.91 41.69 14.49
C LEU A 134 2.37 42.76 15.51
N GLY A 135 1.90 44.01 15.37
CA GLY A 135 2.30 45.12 16.23
C GLY A 135 3.75 45.56 16.02
N TRP A 136 4.28 45.40 14.81
CA TRP A 136 5.66 45.75 14.44
C TRP A 136 5.79 47.12 13.80
N SER A 137 4.67 47.80 13.54
CA SER A 137 4.63 49.19 13.09
C SER A 137 4.91 50.15 14.24
N GLY A 138 6.21 50.42 14.47
CA GLY A 138 6.73 51.48 15.34
C GLY A 138 7.49 52.54 14.53
#